data_AF-D6TWK5-F1
#
_entry.id   AF-D6TWK5-F1
#
_cell.length_a   1.000
_cell.length_b   1.000
_cell.length_c   1.000
_cell.angle_alpha   90.00
_cell.angle_beta   90.00
_cell.angle_gamma   90.00
#
_symmetry.space_group_name_H-M   'P 1'
#
loop_
_entity.id
_entity.type
_entity.pdbx_description
1 polymer ?
#
loop_
_entity_poly.entity_id
_entity_poly.type
_entity_poly.pdbx_seq_one_letter_code
_entity_poly.pdbx_strand_id
1 'polypeptide(L)'
;MEHRTTEHAPVELSSQLVTIMTTEHYNLRMALSMNDTEITGRASLFVGAVSSALIALAFVGQVSHLGTAFFVFGLVVLAALVVMGLITFQRVLESSNTQFMYARGINRIRHLYLEYAPQMWPYFILSAHDDVEGTLTDMGVMHSSGWQGLFSLAGMVAMITSVLFGSFVGLLLAAFGLSLATTVSAGIVAFLLSVGLHQLYQWRNWQQLVRDLPARFPSQPGH
;
A
#
# COMPACT_ATOMS: atom_id res chain seq x y z
N MET A 1 38.99 50.86 0.64
CA MET A 1 38.70 49.42 0.59
C MET A 1 37.24 49.25 0.96
N GLU A 2 36.40 49.11 -0.06
CA GLU A 2 34.95 49.12 0.05
C GLU A 2 34.49 47.72 0.49
N HIS A 3 34.04 47.61 1.74
CA HIS A 3 33.51 46.38 2.29
C HIS A 3 32.07 46.23 1.78
N ARG A 4 31.91 45.61 0.61
CA ARG A 4 30.59 45.29 0.04
C ARG A 4 30.03 44.12 0.85
N THR A 5 29.28 44.44 1.91
CA THR A 5 28.36 43.51 2.56
C THR A 5 27.35 43.05 1.51
N THR A 6 27.49 41.81 1.05
CA THR A 6 26.42 41.12 0.32
C THR A 6 25.32 40.81 1.32
N GLU A 7 24.51 41.82 1.61
CA GLU A 7 23.22 41.67 2.27
C GLU A 7 22.38 40.79 1.34
N HIS A 8 22.26 39.50 1.68
CA HIS A 8 21.29 38.62 1.03
C HIS A 8 19.91 39.14 1.39
N ALA A 9 19.35 39.99 0.52
CA ALA A 9 17.95 40.36 0.58
C ALA A 9 17.13 39.06 0.69
N PRO A 10 16.16 38.97 1.61
CA PRO A 10 15.29 37.82 1.67
C PRO A 10 14.69 37.66 0.28
N VAL A 11 14.94 36.52 -0.36
CA VAL A 11 14.37 36.24 -1.67
C VAL A 11 12.86 36.25 -1.45
N GLU A 12 12.14 37.28 -1.90
CA GLU A 12 10.69 37.27 -1.78
C GLU A 12 10.11 36.30 -2.81
N LEU A 13 9.27 35.38 -2.34
CA LEU A 13 8.47 34.52 -3.22
C LEU A 13 7.50 35.42 -3.98
N SER A 14 7.71 35.58 -5.29
CA SER A 14 6.78 36.35 -6.11
C SER A 14 5.36 35.79 -6.02
N SER A 15 4.35 36.66 -6.07
CA SER A 15 2.93 36.26 -6.04
C SER A 15 2.58 35.22 -7.12
N GLN A 16 3.24 35.29 -8.27
CA GLN A 16 3.10 34.30 -9.34
C GLN A 16 3.63 32.92 -8.93
N LEU A 17 4.82 32.85 -8.31
CA LEU A 17 5.38 31.59 -7.81
C LEU A 17 4.53 30.99 -6.70
N VAL A 18 4.07 31.81 -5.74
CA VAL A 18 3.16 31.36 -4.68
C VAL A 18 1.91 30.73 -5.28
N THR A 19 1.34 31.37 -6.32
CA THR A 19 0.16 30.84 -7.02
C THR A 19 0.47 29.48 -7.65
N ILE A 20 1.55 29.37 -8.43
CA ILE A 20 1.94 28.11 -9.10
C ILE A 20 2.16 26.98 -8.08
N MET A 21 2.93 27.25 -7.01
CA MET A 21 3.27 26.24 -6.00
C MET A 21 2.06 25.83 -5.16
N THR A 22 1.17 26.77 -4.86
CA THR A 22 -0.09 26.48 -4.17
C THR A 22 -1.01 25.64 -5.05
N THR A 23 -1.15 25.97 -6.33
CA THR A 23 -1.91 25.16 -7.30
C THR A 23 -1.35 23.75 -7.40
N GLU A 24 -0.03 23.59 -7.51
CA GLU A 24 0.59 22.27 -7.56
C GLU A 24 0.37 21.49 -6.26
N HIS A 25 0.49 22.13 -5.10
CA HIS A 25 0.18 21.51 -3.82
C HIS A 25 -1.26 20.98 -3.76
N TYR A 26 -2.23 21.78 -4.21
CA TYR A 26 -3.62 21.34 -4.28
C TYR A 26 -3.81 20.19 -5.27
N ASN A 27 -3.18 20.23 -6.45
CA ASN A 27 -3.24 19.14 -7.42
C ASN A 27 -2.71 17.83 -6.84
N LEU A 28 -1.56 17.85 -6.16
CA LEU A 28 -0.98 16.68 -5.51
C LEU A 28 -1.86 16.16 -4.37
N ARG A 29 -2.44 17.05 -3.55
CA ARG A 29 -3.36 16.65 -2.47
C ARG A 29 -4.66 16.04 -3.02
N MET A 30 -5.18 16.58 -4.11
CA MET A 30 -6.35 16.03 -4.80
C MET A 30 -6.04 14.66 -5.39
N ALA A 31 -4.90 14.51 -6.07
CA ALA A 31 -4.46 13.23 -6.63
C ALA A 31 -4.26 12.16 -5.54
N LEU A 32 -3.69 12.55 -4.39
CA LEU A 32 -3.53 11.68 -3.22
C LEU A 32 -4.90 11.23 -2.67
N SER A 33 -5.86 12.15 -2.51
CA SER A 33 -7.22 11.85 -2.05
C SER A 33 -7.99 10.92 -3.00
N MET A 34 -7.88 11.15 -4.31
CA MET A 34 -8.48 10.28 -5.33
C MET A 34 -7.87 8.88 -5.29
N ASN A 35 -6.55 8.77 -5.13
CA ASN A 35 -5.84 7.51 -5.00
C ASN A 35 -6.28 6.75 -3.74
N ASP A 36 -6.40 7.41 -2.58
CA ASP A 36 -6.88 6.79 -1.34
C ASP A 36 -8.29 6.21 -1.50
N THR A 37 -9.16 6.93 -2.20
CA THR A 37 -10.52 6.49 -2.52
C THR A 37 -10.51 5.28 -3.45
N GLU A 38 -9.66 5.28 -4.48
CA GLU A 38 -9.52 4.15 -5.41
C GLU A 38 -9.05 2.89 -4.68
N ILE A 39 -7.98 2.99 -3.89
CA ILE A 39 -7.41 1.84 -3.17
C ILE A 39 -8.44 1.27 -2.20
N THR A 40 -9.10 2.13 -1.41
CA THR A 40 -10.12 1.71 -0.45
C THR A 40 -11.33 1.07 -1.15
N GLY A 41 -11.74 1.63 -2.29
CA GLY A 41 -12.82 1.08 -3.11
C GLY A 41 -12.49 -0.33 -3.63
N ARG A 42 -11.28 -0.53 -4.17
CA ARG A 42 -10.82 -1.86 -4.64
C ARG A 42 -10.78 -2.90 -3.53
N ALA A 43 -10.23 -2.53 -2.37
CA ALA A 43 -10.19 -3.43 -1.21
C ALA A 43 -11.60 -3.80 -0.72
N SER A 44 -12.50 -2.81 -0.65
CA SER A 44 -13.89 -3.02 -0.23
C SER A 44 -14.66 -3.93 -1.20
N LEU A 45 -14.47 -3.75 -2.51
CA LEU A 45 -15.07 -4.62 -3.52
C LEU A 45 -14.57 -6.07 -3.39
N PHE A 46 -13.27 -6.26 -3.16
CA PHE A 46 -12.70 -7.58 -2.94
C PHE A 46 -13.27 -8.24 -1.67
N VAL A 47 -13.29 -7.54 -0.54
CA VAL A 47 -13.88 -8.05 0.71
C VAL A 47 -15.36 -8.38 0.55
N GLY A 48 -16.12 -7.55 -0.18
CA GLY A 48 -17.52 -7.82 -0.51
C GLY A 48 -17.70 -9.08 -1.37
N ALA A 49 -16.86 -9.27 -2.39
CA ALA A 49 -16.85 -10.46 -3.23
C ALA A 49 -16.51 -11.73 -2.42
N VAL A 50 -15.48 -11.68 -1.57
CA VAL A 50 -15.12 -12.79 -0.68
C VAL A 50 -16.26 -13.12 0.28
N SER A 51 -16.87 -12.11 0.92
CA SER A 51 -17.94 -12.31 1.89
C SER A 51 -19.17 -12.96 1.26
N SER A 52 -19.61 -12.45 0.10
CA SER A 52 -20.75 -13.01 -0.65
C SER A 52 -20.49 -14.42 -1.17
N ALA A 53 -19.26 -14.70 -1.64
CA ALA A 53 -18.85 -16.02 -2.08
C ALA A 53 -18.81 -17.03 -0.93
N LEU A 54 -18.34 -16.65 0.26
CA LEU A 54 -18.36 -17.52 1.45
C LEU A 54 -19.79 -17.83 1.89
N ILE A 55 -20.71 -16.87 1.81
CA ILE A 55 -22.14 -17.09 2.04
C ILE A 55 -22.70 -18.09 1.03
N ALA A 56 -22.41 -17.90 -0.27
CA ALA A 56 -22.84 -18.82 -1.31
C ALA A 56 -22.29 -20.25 -1.10
N LEU A 57 -21.02 -20.37 -0.69
CA LEU A 57 -20.41 -21.66 -0.36
C LEU A 57 -21.09 -22.35 0.82
N ALA A 58 -21.48 -21.59 1.85
CA ALA A 58 -22.23 -22.15 2.97
C ALA A 58 -23.58 -22.70 2.53
N PHE A 59 -24.33 -21.97 1.69
CA PHE A 59 -25.61 -22.45 1.13
C PHE A 59 -25.44 -23.70 0.27
N VAL A 60 -24.46 -23.70 -0.64
CA VAL A 60 -24.19 -24.88 -1.48
C VAL A 60 -23.77 -26.07 -0.63
N GLY A 61 -22.95 -25.85 0.41
CA GLY A 61 -22.56 -26.89 1.35
C GLY A 61 -23.74 -27.51 2.09
N GLN A 62 -24.70 -26.68 2.52
CA GLN A 62 -25.94 -27.14 3.17
C GLN A 62 -26.83 -27.95 2.22
N VAL A 63 -27.08 -27.45 1.02
CA VAL A 63 -27.98 -28.10 0.04
C VAL A 63 -27.39 -29.39 -0.53
N SER A 64 -26.08 -29.41 -0.77
CA SER A 64 -25.40 -30.59 -1.35
C SER A 64 -24.90 -31.59 -0.31
N HIS A 65 -25.10 -31.31 0.99
CA HIS A 65 -24.53 -32.09 2.09
C HIS A 65 -23.02 -32.32 1.95
N LEU A 66 -22.29 -31.29 1.52
CA LEU A 66 -20.84 -31.34 1.22
C LEU A 66 -20.45 -32.42 0.18
N GLY A 67 -21.37 -32.78 -0.72
CA GLY A 67 -21.11 -33.73 -1.81
C GLY A 67 -20.31 -33.12 -2.99
N THR A 68 -20.24 -33.84 -4.10
CA THR A 68 -19.44 -33.45 -5.30
C THR A 68 -19.73 -32.03 -5.79
N ALA A 69 -20.99 -31.59 -5.76
CA ALA A 69 -21.39 -30.24 -6.17
C ALA A 69 -20.71 -29.14 -5.34
N PHE A 70 -20.52 -29.35 -4.03
CA PHE A 70 -19.80 -28.42 -3.16
C PHE A 70 -18.33 -28.29 -3.56
N PHE A 71 -17.65 -29.40 -3.80
CA PHE A 71 -16.24 -29.37 -4.21
C PHE A 71 -16.05 -28.66 -5.54
N VAL A 72 -16.87 -28.97 -6.55
CA VAL A 72 -16.78 -28.32 -7.87
C VAL A 72 -17.03 -26.83 -7.76
N PHE A 73 -18.13 -26.42 -7.12
CA PHE A 73 -18.47 -25.01 -6.94
C PHE A 73 -17.41 -24.29 -6.11
N GLY A 74 -16.98 -24.88 -4.99
CA GLY A 74 -15.96 -24.32 -4.10
C GLY A 74 -14.62 -24.12 -4.77
N LEU A 75 -14.14 -25.08 -5.56
CA LEU A 75 -12.89 -24.94 -6.29
C LEU A 75 -12.97 -23.82 -7.33
N VAL A 76 -14.06 -23.74 -8.10
CA VAL A 76 -14.24 -22.68 -9.11
C VAL A 76 -14.30 -21.30 -8.45
N VAL A 77 -15.08 -21.15 -7.39
CA VAL A 77 -15.24 -19.87 -6.68
C VAL A 77 -13.95 -19.45 -5.98
N LEU A 78 -13.30 -20.35 -5.24
CA LEU A 78 -12.04 -20.05 -4.56
C LEU A 78 -10.94 -19.70 -5.56
N ALA A 79 -10.84 -20.40 -6.69
CA ALA A 79 -9.89 -20.05 -7.75
C ALA A 79 -10.16 -18.64 -8.30
N ALA A 80 -11.42 -18.30 -8.58
CA ALA A 80 -11.79 -16.96 -9.03
C ALA A 80 -11.44 -15.87 -8.00
N LEU A 81 -11.70 -16.11 -6.71
CA LEU A 81 -11.36 -15.18 -5.63
C LEU A 81 -9.85 -15.01 -5.46
N VAL A 82 -9.05 -16.07 -5.62
CA VAL A 82 -7.59 -15.97 -5.59
C VAL A 82 -7.10 -15.07 -6.71
N VAL A 83 -7.59 -15.27 -7.95
CA VAL A 83 -7.22 -14.42 -9.09
C VAL A 83 -7.63 -12.96 -8.85
N MET A 84 -8.85 -12.74 -8.36
CA MET A 84 -9.32 -11.40 -8.01
C MET A 84 -8.45 -10.76 -6.92
N GLY A 85 -8.06 -11.53 -5.91
CA GLY A 85 -7.19 -11.09 -4.82
C GLY A 85 -5.80 -10.68 -5.31
N LEU A 86 -5.19 -11.45 -6.21
CA LEU A 86 -3.89 -11.12 -6.82
C LEU A 86 -3.96 -9.82 -7.64
N ILE A 87 -5.00 -9.64 -8.45
CA ILE A 87 -5.20 -8.40 -9.22
C ILE A 87 -5.39 -7.21 -8.28
N THR A 88 -6.20 -7.39 -7.24
CA THR A 88 -6.45 -6.34 -6.25
C THR A 88 -5.18 -5.96 -5.52
N PHE A 89 -4.39 -6.95 -5.08
CA PHE A 89 -3.11 -6.74 -4.43
C PHE A 89 -2.15 -5.92 -5.30
N GLN A 90 -1.97 -6.31 -6.57
CA GLN A 90 -1.07 -5.60 -7.48
C GLN A 90 -1.49 -4.14 -7.65
N ARG A 91 -2.78 -3.88 -7.87
CA ARG A 91 -3.30 -2.51 -8.04
C ARG A 91 -3.15 -1.67 -6.79
N VAL A 92 -3.49 -2.24 -5.63
CA VAL A 92 -3.33 -1.57 -4.34
C VAL A 92 -1.85 -1.24 -4.10
N LEU A 93 -0.93 -2.15 -4.42
CA LEU A 93 0.51 -1.92 -4.28
C LEU A 93 1.03 -0.80 -5.20
N GLU A 94 0.65 -0.80 -6.48
CA GLU A 94 1.00 0.26 -7.45
C GLU A 94 0.47 1.63 -7.01
N SER A 95 -0.77 1.67 -6.54
CA SER A 95 -1.39 2.89 -6.03
C SER A 95 -0.74 3.34 -4.71
N SER A 96 -0.28 2.43 -3.84
CA SER A 96 0.50 2.80 -2.64
C SER A 96 1.85 3.43 -3.00
N ASN A 97 2.54 2.93 -4.04
CA ASN A 97 3.76 3.57 -4.55
C ASN A 97 3.48 4.97 -5.10
N THR A 98 2.35 5.14 -5.79
CA THR A 98 1.92 6.43 -6.31
C THR A 98 1.57 7.42 -5.19
N GLN A 99 0.95 6.94 -4.11
CA GLN A 99 0.69 7.70 -2.89
C GLN A 99 1.99 8.26 -2.28
N PHE A 100 3.03 7.42 -2.20
CA PHE A 100 4.35 7.81 -1.74
C PHE A 100 4.94 8.94 -2.61
N MET A 101 4.80 8.84 -3.93
CA MET A 101 5.25 9.88 -4.86
C MET A 101 4.56 11.23 -4.66
N TYR A 102 3.24 11.23 -4.46
CA TYR A 102 2.49 12.47 -4.19
C TYR A 102 2.87 13.09 -2.85
N ALA A 103 2.95 12.28 -1.79
CA ALA A 103 3.39 12.73 -0.46
C ALA A 103 4.77 13.38 -0.54
N ARG A 104 5.68 12.77 -1.29
CA ARG A 104 7.02 13.31 -1.50
C ARG A 104 7.03 14.63 -2.27
N GLY A 105 6.21 14.76 -3.30
CA GLY A 105 6.03 16.03 -4.02
C GLY A 105 5.54 17.13 -3.08
N ILE A 106 4.57 16.82 -2.22
CA ILE A 106 4.05 17.73 -1.20
C ILE A 106 5.15 18.17 -0.23
N ASN A 107 6.00 17.24 0.23
CA ASN A 107 7.12 17.55 1.12
C ASN A 107 8.12 18.52 0.47
N ARG A 108 8.40 18.38 -0.83
CA ARG A 108 9.27 19.33 -1.56
C ARG A 108 8.69 20.74 -1.62
N ILE A 109 7.38 20.86 -1.81
CA ILE A 109 6.70 22.16 -1.81
C ILE A 109 6.73 22.76 -0.39
N ARG A 110 6.56 21.93 0.63
CA ARG A 110 6.69 22.33 2.04
C ARG A 110 8.10 22.82 2.37
N HIS A 111 9.13 22.14 1.85
CA HIS A 111 10.52 22.58 1.95
C HIS A 111 10.71 23.98 1.36
N LEU A 112 10.19 24.20 0.14
CA LEU A 112 10.24 25.52 -0.50
C LEU A 112 9.60 26.60 0.38
N TYR A 113 8.46 26.35 1.01
CA TYR A 113 7.84 27.36 1.89
C TYR A 113 8.73 27.71 3.10
N LEU A 114 9.47 26.73 3.63
CA LEU A 114 10.33 26.91 4.79
C LEU A 114 11.69 27.53 4.45
N GLU A 115 12.17 27.38 3.21
CA GLU A 115 13.34 28.14 2.72
C GLU A 115 13.07 29.66 2.74
N TYR A 116 11.84 30.05 2.43
CA TYR A 116 11.44 31.45 2.31
C TYR A 116 10.85 32.05 3.59
N ALA A 117 10.22 31.23 4.44
CA ALA A 117 9.68 31.65 5.73
C ALA A 117 10.10 30.68 6.86
N PRO A 118 11.39 30.66 7.26
CA PRO A 118 11.90 29.72 8.26
C PRO A 118 11.20 29.81 9.62
N GLN A 119 10.72 31.00 9.98
CA GLN A 119 9.93 31.25 11.19
C GLN A 119 8.65 30.41 11.26
N MET A 120 8.18 29.89 10.12
CA MET A 120 6.98 29.07 10.07
C MET A 120 7.22 27.61 10.50
N TRP A 121 8.47 27.18 10.65
CA TRP A 121 8.83 25.81 11.00
C TRP A 121 8.01 25.20 12.16
N PRO A 122 7.80 25.89 13.30
CA PRO A 122 7.06 25.32 14.44
C PRO A 122 5.57 25.07 14.16
N TYR A 123 5.00 25.62 13.08
CA TYR A 123 3.59 25.46 12.73
C TYR A 123 3.34 24.29 11.78
N PHE A 124 4.37 23.77 11.10
CA PHE A 124 4.23 22.61 10.23
C PHE A 124 4.31 21.32 11.05
N ILE A 125 3.21 20.56 11.07
CA ILE A 125 3.14 19.23 11.72
C ILE A 125 3.76 18.15 10.85
N LEU A 126 3.65 18.32 9.53
CA LEU A 126 4.03 17.37 8.50
C LEU A 126 5.46 17.63 7.99
N SER A 127 6.16 16.59 7.53
CA SER A 127 7.61 16.66 7.26
C SER A 127 7.94 17.53 6.05
N ALA A 128 8.95 18.38 6.14
CA ALA A 128 9.49 19.12 4.99
C ALA A 128 10.51 18.33 4.17
N HIS A 129 10.88 17.13 4.60
CA HIS A 129 11.92 16.32 3.98
C HIS A 129 11.32 15.32 2.99
N ASP A 130 11.94 15.19 1.82
CA ASP A 130 11.47 14.32 0.73
C ASP A 130 12.16 12.94 0.73
N ASP A 131 12.88 12.62 1.79
CA ASP A 131 13.44 11.31 2.05
C ASP A 131 12.37 10.30 2.47
N VAL A 132 12.78 9.03 2.50
CA VAL A 132 11.88 7.91 2.82
C VAL A 132 11.27 8.09 4.21
N GLU A 133 12.08 8.47 5.20
CA GLU A 133 11.62 8.65 6.59
C GLU A 133 10.63 9.80 6.72
N GLY A 134 10.94 10.97 6.17
CA GLY A 134 10.05 12.12 6.17
C GLY A 134 8.73 11.84 5.45
N THR A 135 8.79 11.14 4.31
CA THR A 135 7.59 10.80 3.53
C THR A 135 6.74 9.74 4.23
N LEU A 136 7.35 8.70 4.80
CA LEU A 136 6.63 7.65 5.53
C LEU A 136 5.97 8.20 6.79
N THR A 137 6.63 9.11 7.51
CA THR A 137 6.06 9.77 8.69
C THR A 137 4.83 10.60 8.31
N ASP A 138 4.86 11.30 7.17
CA ASP A 138 3.69 12.03 6.62
C ASP A 138 2.51 11.10 6.34
N MET A 139 2.80 9.87 5.94
CA MET A 139 1.82 8.80 5.69
C MET A 139 1.40 8.05 6.97
N GLY A 140 1.84 8.48 8.16
CA GLY A 140 1.50 7.86 9.44
C GLY A 140 2.32 6.60 9.78
N VAL A 141 3.42 6.35 9.07
CA VAL A 141 4.34 5.23 9.32
C VAL A 141 5.51 5.72 10.16
N MET A 142 5.39 5.61 11.49
CA MET A 142 6.39 6.09 12.45
C MET A 142 7.56 5.13 12.71
N HIS A 143 7.45 3.85 12.36
CA HIS A 143 8.53 2.87 12.54
C HIS A 143 8.61 1.92 11.34
N SER A 144 9.79 1.79 10.74
CA SER A 144 10.06 0.81 9.68
C SER A 144 10.33 -0.57 10.31
N SER A 145 9.28 -1.33 10.56
CA SER A 145 9.40 -2.75 10.92
C SER A 145 9.40 -3.61 9.67
N GLY A 146 10.16 -4.71 9.65
CA GLY A 146 10.11 -5.70 8.54
C GLY A 146 8.72 -6.30 8.31
N TRP A 147 7.83 -6.21 9.31
CA TRP A 147 6.44 -6.66 9.26
C TRP A 147 5.44 -5.56 8.84
N GLN A 148 5.89 -4.31 8.68
CA GLN A 148 5.03 -3.17 8.32
C GLN A 148 4.26 -3.40 7.01
N GLY A 149 4.87 -4.12 6.07
CA GLY A 149 4.22 -4.50 4.82
C GLY A 149 2.90 -5.26 5.01
N LEU A 150 2.79 -6.11 6.05
CA LEU A 150 1.55 -6.84 6.35
C LEU A 150 0.44 -5.94 6.87
N PHE A 151 0.79 -4.86 7.59
CA PHE A 151 -0.18 -3.92 8.15
C PHE A 151 -0.67 -2.89 7.12
N SER A 152 -0.06 -2.85 5.93
CA SER A 152 -0.55 -2.04 4.82
C SER A 152 -1.85 -2.61 4.23
N LEU A 153 -2.60 -1.77 3.53
CA LEU A 153 -3.81 -2.21 2.83
C LEU A 153 -3.50 -3.28 1.77
N ALA A 154 -2.36 -3.19 1.09
CA ALA A 154 -1.85 -4.24 0.20
C ALA A 154 -1.62 -5.55 0.96
N GLY A 155 -0.98 -5.48 2.13
CA GLY A 155 -0.69 -6.62 2.99
C GLY A 155 -1.95 -7.33 3.47
N MET A 156 -2.99 -6.58 3.85
CA MET A 156 -4.28 -7.15 4.23
C MET A 156 -4.94 -7.90 3.05
N VAL A 157 -4.92 -7.32 1.85
CA VAL A 157 -5.43 -7.99 0.64
C VAL A 157 -4.62 -9.25 0.32
N ALA A 158 -3.29 -9.19 0.41
CA ALA A 158 -2.41 -10.34 0.23
C ALA A 158 -2.67 -11.45 1.25
N MET A 159 -2.93 -11.09 2.52
CA MET A 159 -3.25 -12.03 3.58
C MET A 159 -4.54 -12.79 3.27
N ILE A 160 -5.62 -12.06 2.94
CA ILE A 160 -6.91 -12.66 2.57
C ILE A 160 -6.75 -13.56 1.34
N THR A 161 -6.03 -13.08 0.31
CA THR A 161 -5.73 -13.85 -0.90
C THR A 161 -4.96 -15.13 -0.59
N SER A 162 -4.01 -15.08 0.33
CA SER A 162 -3.23 -16.24 0.76
C SER A 162 -4.08 -17.26 1.50
N VAL A 163 -5.01 -16.80 2.36
CA VAL A 163 -5.97 -17.69 3.06
C VAL A 163 -6.86 -18.41 2.06
N LEU A 164 -7.36 -17.70 1.05
CA LEU A 164 -8.16 -18.27 -0.02
C LEU A 164 -7.36 -19.30 -0.84
N PHE A 165 -6.09 -19.02 -1.12
CA PHE A 165 -5.20 -19.94 -1.83
C PHE A 165 -4.94 -21.21 -1.02
N GLY A 166 -4.62 -21.09 0.28
CA GLY A 166 -4.46 -22.25 1.16
C GLY A 166 -5.75 -23.09 1.26
N SER A 167 -6.90 -22.43 1.34
CA SER A 167 -8.22 -23.08 1.35
C SER A 167 -8.51 -23.81 0.04
N PHE A 168 -8.16 -23.21 -1.10
CA PHE A 168 -8.27 -23.83 -2.42
C PHE A 168 -7.43 -25.11 -2.50
N VAL A 169 -6.15 -25.06 -2.10
CA VAL A 169 -5.27 -26.24 -2.10
C VAL A 169 -5.81 -27.34 -1.17
N GLY A 170 -6.23 -26.98 0.04
CA GLY A 170 -6.81 -27.95 0.98
C GLY A 170 -8.08 -28.61 0.44
N LEU A 171 -9.00 -27.82 -0.12
CA LEU A 171 -10.24 -28.31 -0.72
C LEU A 171 -9.97 -29.20 -1.94
N LEU A 172 -8.98 -28.83 -2.76
CA LEU A 172 -8.59 -29.60 -3.94
C LEU A 172 -8.08 -30.99 -3.55
N LEU A 173 -7.19 -31.06 -2.56
CA LEU A 173 -6.67 -32.34 -2.07
C LEU A 173 -7.76 -33.17 -1.37
N ALA A 174 -8.68 -32.52 -0.67
CA ALA A 174 -9.84 -33.21 -0.09
C ALA A 174 -10.74 -33.83 -1.16
N ALA A 175 -10.92 -33.17 -2.32
CA ALA A 175 -11.68 -33.70 -3.44
C ALA A 175 -11.05 -34.99 -4.04
N PHE A 176 -9.74 -35.19 -3.87
CA PHE A 176 -9.04 -36.42 -4.25
C PHE A 176 -9.06 -37.51 -3.17
N GLY A 177 -9.75 -37.29 -2.05
CA GLY A 177 -9.88 -38.27 -0.96
C GLY A 177 -8.63 -38.40 -0.08
N LEU A 178 -7.74 -37.41 -0.08
CA LEU A 178 -6.58 -37.42 0.82
C LEU A 178 -7.01 -37.25 2.29
N SER A 179 -6.16 -37.72 3.20
CA SER A 179 -6.42 -37.65 4.64
C SER A 179 -6.56 -36.20 5.13
N LEU A 180 -7.35 -35.98 6.18
CA LEU A 180 -7.54 -34.67 6.80
C LEU A 180 -6.21 -34.02 7.22
N ALA A 181 -5.28 -34.82 7.75
CA ALA A 181 -3.97 -34.32 8.14
C ALA A 181 -3.21 -33.77 6.92
N THR A 182 -3.23 -34.49 5.79
CA THR A 182 -2.55 -34.07 4.57
C THR A 182 -3.17 -32.82 3.97
N THR A 183 -4.51 -32.73 3.91
CA THR A 183 -5.21 -31.58 3.33
C THR A 183 -4.99 -30.31 4.13
N VAL A 184 -5.08 -30.41 5.47
CA VAL A 184 -4.84 -29.28 6.39
C VAL A 184 -3.38 -28.83 6.32
N SER A 185 -2.42 -29.77 6.41
CA SER A 185 -1.00 -29.42 6.33
C SER A 185 -0.64 -28.77 4.99
N ALA A 186 -1.12 -29.31 3.87
CA ALA A 186 -0.88 -28.73 2.55
C ALA A 186 -1.51 -27.34 2.40
N GLY A 187 -2.73 -27.14 2.92
CA GLY A 187 -3.39 -25.83 2.93
C GLY A 187 -2.61 -24.78 3.73
N ILE A 188 -2.12 -25.14 4.93
CA ILE A 188 -1.28 -24.27 5.76
C ILE A 188 0.03 -23.93 5.05
N VAL A 189 0.69 -24.93 4.46
CA VAL A 189 1.93 -24.71 3.71
C VAL A 189 1.70 -23.79 2.51
N ALA A 190 0.64 -24.02 1.73
CA ALA A 190 0.29 -23.17 0.60
C ALA A 190 -0.04 -21.73 1.03
N PHE A 191 -0.77 -21.55 2.14
CA PHE A 191 -1.01 -20.25 2.76
C PHE A 191 0.30 -19.54 3.11
N LEU A 192 1.18 -20.19 3.88
CA LEU A 192 2.44 -19.59 4.33
C LEU A 192 3.38 -19.25 3.17
N LEU A 193 3.46 -20.12 2.15
CA LEU A 193 4.22 -19.86 0.93
C LEU A 193 3.66 -18.65 0.19
N SER A 194 2.33 -18.56 0.05
CA SER A 194 1.68 -17.43 -0.61
C SER A 194 1.96 -16.12 0.14
N VAL A 195 1.81 -16.10 1.47
CA VAL A 195 2.15 -14.91 2.28
C VAL A 195 3.62 -14.53 2.08
N GLY A 196 4.54 -15.49 2.15
CA GLY A 196 5.96 -15.25 1.93
C GLY A 196 6.27 -14.65 0.56
N LEU A 197 5.62 -15.13 -0.50
CA LEU A 197 5.78 -14.60 -1.85
C LEU A 197 5.25 -13.18 -1.98
N HIS A 198 4.08 -12.87 -1.42
CA HIS A 198 3.54 -11.50 -1.42
C HIS A 198 4.46 -10.53 -0.66
N GLN A 199 4.97 -10.94 0.51
CA GLN A 199 5.89 -10.13 1.30
C GLN A 199 7.22 -9.89 0.59
N LEU A 200 7.78 -10.94 -0.04
CA LEU A 200 9.01 -10.81 -0.81
C LEU A 200 8.82 -9.88 -2.01
N TYR A 201 7.68 -9.99 -2.70
CA TYR A 201 7.35 -9.14 -3.83
C TYR A 201 7.17 -7.68 -3.41
N GLN A 202 6.40 -7.42 -2.35
CA GLN A 202 6.22 -6.07 -1.80
C GLN A 202 7.55 -5.47 -1.36
N TRP A 203 8.39 -6.25 -0.67
CA TRP A 203 9.72 -5.80 -0.23
C TRP A 203 10.63 -5.45 -1.41
N ARG A 204 10.69 -6.30 -2.44
CA ARG A 204 11.50 -6.06 -3.64
C ARG A 204 11.05 -4.81 -4.37
N ASN A 205 9.74 -4.65 -4.56
CA ASN A 205 9.16 -3.50 -5.21
C ASN A 205 9.42 -2.20 -4.43
N TRP A 206 9.31 -2.25 -3.09
CA TRP A 206 9.67 -1.13 -2.23
C TRP A 206 11.16 -0.75 -2.33
N GLN A 207 12.04 -1.74 -2.29
CA GLN A 207 13.49 -1.53 -2.45
C GLN A 207 13.85 -0.92 -3.81
N GLN A 208 13.17 -1.32 -4.88
CA GLN A 208 13.33 -0.73 -6.21
C GLN A 208 12.86 0.73 -6.22
N LEU A 209 11.66 1.01 -5.71
CA LEU A 209 11.10 2.36 -5.61
C LEU A 209 12.04 3.32 -4.87
N VAL A 210 12.57 2.89 -3.72
CA VAL A 210 13.50 3.68 -2.91
C VAL A 210 14.81 3.97 -3.66
N ARG A 211 15.33 3.01 -4.44
CA ARG A 211 16.56 3.19 -5.23
C ARG A 211 16.37 4.16 -6.39
N ASP A 212 15.23 4.11 -7.06
CA ASP A 212 14.98 4.90 -8.27
C ASP A 212 14.63 6.36 -7.96
N LEU A 213 14.41 6.69 -6.69
CA LEU A 213 13.96 8.01 -6.26
C LEU A 213 14.92 8.62 -5.22
N PRO A 214 16.07 9.18 -5.64
CA PRO A 214 17.02 9.81 -4.73
C PRO A 214 16.43 11.06 -4.08
N ALA A 215 16.55 11.19 -2.75
CA ALA A 215 16.13 12.37 -1.96
C ALA A 215 16.78 13.66 -2.49
N ARG A 216 16.00 14.74 -2.65
CA ARG A 216 16.51 16.08 -3.02
C ARG A 216 16.72 16.95 -1.78
N PHE A 217 15.86 16.82 -0.78
CA PHE A 217 15.88 17.53 0.49
C PHE A 217 15.78 16.51 1.62
N PRO A 218 16.86 15.73 1.86
CA PRO A 218 16.86 14.71 2.91
C PRO A 218 16.87 15.35 4.30
N SER A 219 16.35 14.64 5.30
CA SER A 219 16.59 15.01 6.69
C SER A 219 18.10 14.91 7.01
N GLN A 220 18.59 15.80 7.89
CA GLN A 220 19.97 15.67 8.35
C GLN A 220 20.08 14.41 9.23
N PRO A 221 21.12 13.57 9.05
CA PRO A 221 21.30 12.40 9.90
C PRO A 221 21.58 12.81 11.34
N GLY A 222 20.56 12.70 12.19
CA GLY A 222 20.66 12.78 13.64
C GLY A 222 20.69 14.19 14.24
N HIS A 223 19.59 14.57 14.87
CA HIS A 223 19.60 15.26 16.16
C HIS A 223 18.68 14.52 17.13
#